data_AF-A0A0S7ZN91-F1
#
_entry.id   AF-A0A0S7ZN91-F1
#
_cell.length_a   1.000
_cell.length_b   1.000
_cell.length_c   1.000
_cell.angle_alpha   90.00
_cell.angle_beta   90.00
_cell.angle_gamma   90.00
#
_symmetry.space_group_name_H-M   'P 1'
#
loop_
_entity.id
_entity.type
_entity.pdbx_description
1 polymer ?
#
loop_
_entity_poly.entity_id
_entity_poly.type
_entity_poly.pdbx_seq_one_letter_code
_entity_poly.pdbx_strand_id
1 'polypeptide(L)'
;MKIKLYANPFNPWEELNRYQSEQNQWGRIGAACVFVGTMRDFNEGDEVTAMYLEHYPQMTAAYLQKIAGEAQQRWEIEDVLMIHRYGDIHPNDTIVLLAAWSAHREAAFSA
;
A
#
# COMPACT_ATOMS: atom_id res chain seq x y z
N MET A 1 12.31 0.27 -0.98
CA MET A 1 11.00 0.88 -1.31
C MET A 1 10.53 0.37 -2.65
N LYS A 2 9.25 0.03 -2.79
CA LYS A 2 8.60 -0.27 -4.08
C LYS A 2 7.20 0.32 -4.15
N ILE A 3 6.88 0.97 -5.26
CA ILE A 3 5.57 1.58 -5.52
C ILE A 3 5.00 0.98 -6.80
N LYS A 4 3.73 0.58 -6.78
CA LYS A 4 3.01 0.02 -7.93
C LYS A 4 1.62 0.63 -8.07
N LEU A 5 1.17 0.78 -9.31
CA LEU A 5 -0.18 1.22 -9.65
C LEU A 5 -0.81 0.16 -10.55
N TYR A 6 -1.98 -0.36 -10.18
CA TYR A 6 -2.67 -1.41 -10.92
C TYR A 6 -4.05 -0.94 -11.38
N ALA A 7 -4.43 -1.27 -12.62
CA ALA A 7 -5.82 -1.12 -13.09
C ALA A 7 -6.69 -2.30 -12.63
N ASN A 8 -6.14 -3.51 -12.72
CA ASN A 8 -6.84 -4.75 -12.41
C ASN A 8 -6.78 -5.08 -10.91
N PRO A 9 -7.72 -5.90 -10.40
CA PRO A 9 -7.67 -6.40 -9.04
C PRO A 9 -6.35 -7.13 -8.74
N PHE A 10 -5.91 -7.08 -7.49
CA PHE A 10 -4.76 -7.83 -7.00
C PHE A 10 -5.05 -8.44 -5.63
N ASN A 11 -4.35 -9.52 -5.30
CA ASN A 11 -4.37 -10.10 -3.95
C ASN A 11 -3.26 -9.45 -3.11
N PRO A 12 -3.59 -8.73 -2.03
CA PRO A 12 -2.60 -8.00 -1.23
C PRO A 12 -1.59 -8.93 -0.54
N TRP A 13 -2.03 -10.12 -0.12
CA TRP A 13 -1.18 -11.07 0.59
C TRP A 13 -0.20 -11.77 -0.34
N GLU A 14 -0.61 -12.06 -1.57
CA GLU A 14 0.29 -12.58 -2.60
C GLU A 14 1.33 -11.56 -3.04
N GLU A 15 0.93 -10.28 -3.21
CA GLU A 15 1.88 -9.20 -3.51
C GLU A 15 2.87 -8.99 -2.36
N LEU A 16 2.39 -9.00 -1.12
CA LEU A 16 3.23 -8.91 0.08
C LEU A 16 4.23 -10.07 0.11
N ASN A 17 3.77 -11.31 0.00
CA ASN A 17 4.62 -12.49 0.03
C ASN A 17 5.64 -12.49 -1.11
N ARG A 18 5.22 -12.11 -2.33
CA ARG A 18 6.12 -11.97 -3.48
C ARG A 18 7.20 -10.94 -3.19
N TYR A 19 6.82 -9.76 -2.72
CA TYR A 19 7.77 -8.72 -2.35
C TYR A 19 8.75 -9.21 -1.28
N GLN A 20 8.27 -9.94 -0.27
CA GLN A 20 9.13 -10.45 0.77
C GLN A 20 10.13 -11.50 0.26
N SER A 21 9.69 -12.38 -0.63
CA SER A 21 10.53 -13.42 -1.22
C SER A 21 11.61 -12.87 -2.17
N GLU A 22 11.38 -11.70 -2.78
CA GLU A 22 12.34 -11.04 -3.67
C GLU A 22 13.49 -10.37 -2.90
N GLN A 23 13.34 -10.14 -1.58
CA GLN A 23 14.32 -9.43 -0.76
C GLN A 23 15.23 -10.40 0.00
N ASN A 24 16.54 -10.15 -0.05
CA ASN A 24 17.56 -11.03 0.53
C ASN A 24 18.03 -10.61 1.95
N GLN A 25 17.48 -9.54 2.55
CA GLN A 25 18.02 -8.98 3.80
C GLN A 25 16.95 -8.72 4.89
N TRP A 26 16.33 -9.81 5.37
CA TRP A 26 15.34 -9.74 6.48
C TRP A 26 15.97 -9.67 7.88
N GLY A 27 17.28 -9.88 8.02
CA GLY A 27 17.93 -10.01 9.34
C GLY A 27 17.86 -8.76 10.23
N ARG A 28 17.63 -7.58 9.66
CA ARG A 28 17.46 -6.30 10.39
C ARG A 28 16.00 -5.95 10.68
N ILE A 29 15.06 -6.70 10.12
CA ILE A 29 13.62 -6.42 10.22
C ILE A 29 13.04 -7.24 11.37
N GLY A 30 12.55 -6.54 12.40
CA GLY A 30 11.87 -7.14 13.55
C GLY A 30 10.37 -6.89 13.56
N ALA A 31 9.85 -6.02 12.68
CA ALA A 31 8.43 -5.73 12.57
C ALA A 31 8.01 -5.40 11.13
N ALA A 32 6.76 -5.76 10.82
CA ALA A 32 6.04 -5.33 9.64
C ALA A 32 4.66 -4.81 10.07
N CYS A 33 4.28 -3.62 9.62
CA CYS A 33 2.91 -3.15 9.71
C CYS A 33 2.33 -3.18 8.29
N VAL A 34 1.12 -3.72 8.14
CA VAL A 34 0.46 -3.87 6.85
C VAL A 34 -0.94 -3.28 6.95
N PHE A 35 -1.25 -2.38 6.03
CA PHE A 35 -2.58 -1.81 5.84
C PHE A 35 -3.13 -2.26 4.50
N VAL A 36 -4.33 -2.84 4.53
CA VAL A 36 -5.09 -3.23 3.33
C VAL A 36 -6.40 -2.47 3.36
N GLY A 37 -6.64 -1.65 2.33
CA GLY A 37 -7.89 -0.94 2.16
C GLY A 37 -8.72 -1.57 1.04
N THR A 38 -10.00 -1.83 1.34
CA THR A 38 -10.98 -2.37 0.39
C THR A 38 -12.11 -1.38 0.14
N MET A 39 -12.76 -1.51 -1.01
CA MET A 39 -13.97 -0.74 -1.29
C MET A 39 -15.12 -1.23 -0.40
N ARG A 40 -15.80 -0.28 0.25
CA ARG A 40 -17.04 -0.54 1.00
C ARG A 40 -18.24 -0.46 0.06
N ASP A 41 -19.30 -1.16 0.40
CA ASP A 41 -20.62 -1.14 -0.25
C ASP A 41 -21.53 0.00 0.25
N PHE A 42 -21.00 0.94 1.04
CA PHE A 42 -21.77 2.08 1.54
C PHE A 42 -20.96 3.36 1.61
N ASN A 43 -21.66 4.49 1.44
CA ASN A 43 -21.12 5.83 1.67
C ASN A 43 -22.24 6.80 2.08
N GLU A 44 -22.04 7.57 3.15
CA GLU A 44 -22.99 8.59 3.65
C GLU A 44 -24.47 8.14 3.83
N GLY A 45 -24.70 6.84 4.04
CA GLY A 45 -26.03 6.25 4.22
C GLY A 45 -26.61 5.62 2.95
N ASP A 46 -25.95 5.77 1.81
CA ASP A 46 -26.33 5.17 0.54
C ASP A 46 -25.55 3.88 0.26
N GLU A 47 -26.19 2.95 -0.45
CA GLU A 47 -25.54 1.76 -1.01
C GLU A 47 -24.69 2.14 -2.23
N VAL A 48 -23.45 1.65 -2.28
CA VAL A 48 -22.50 1.92 -3.35
C VAL A 48 -22.14 0.62 -4.06
N THR A 49 -22.40 0.56 -5.35
CA THR A 49 -22.19 -0.65 -6.17
C THR A 49 -20.90 -0.62 -6.98
N ALA A 50 -20.36 0.57 -7.27
CA ALA A 50 -19.09 0.75 -7.99
C ALA A 50 -18.51 2.16 -7.76
N MET A 51 -17.21 2.28 -7.97
CA MET A 51 -16.47 3.54 -8.00
C MET A 51 -15.44 3.48 -9.14
N TYR A 52 -15.24 4.59 -9.85
CA TYR A 52 -14.15 4.72 -10.80
C TYR A 52 -13.07 5.65 -10.23
N LEU A 53 -11.85 5.14 -10.05
CA LEU A 53 -10.72 5.89 -9.52
C LEU A 53 -9.81 6.37 -10.66
N GLU A 54 -9.83 7.67 -10.92
CA GLU A 54 -8.91 8.29 -11.87
C GLU A 54 -7.57 8.63 -11.23
N HIS A 55 -6.52 8.67 -12.05
CA HIS A 55 -5.21 9.11 -11.61
C HIS A 55 -4.44 9.76 -12.75
N TYR A 56 -3.53 10.68 -12.40
CA TYR A 56 -2.54 11.22 -13.33
C TYR A 56 -1.26 10.41 -13.17
N PRO A 57 -0.85 9.56 -14.13
CA PRO A 57 0.14 8.51 -13.89
C PRO A 57 1.46 8.99 -13.31
N GLN A 58 2.06 9.99 -13.93
CA GLN A 58 3.36 10.54 -13.52
C GLN A 58 3.26 11.25 -12.17
N MET A 59 2.20 12.04 -11.98
CA MET A 59 2.00 12.81 -10.75
C MET A 59 1.73 11.88 -9.56
N THR A 60 0.86 10.89 -9.73
CA THR A 60 0.48 9.94 -8.67
C THR A 60 1.69 9.17 -8.17
N ALA A 61 2.49 8.61 -9.10
CA ALA A 61 3.70 7.89 -8.74
C ALA A 61 4.70 8.79 -8.01
N ALA A 62 4.89 10.04 -8.47
CA ALA A 62 5.79 11.00 -7.85
C ALA A 62 5.35 11.40 -6.42
N TYR A 63 4.06 11.61 -6.20
CA TYR A 63 3.53 11.91 -4.86
C TYR A 63 3.66 10.73 -3.90
N LEU A 64 3.39 9.51 -4.36
CA LEU A 64 3.58 8.31 -3.54
C LEU A 64 5.07 8.10 -3.18
N GLN A 65 5.98 8.34 -4.13
CA GLN A 65 7.42 8.32 -3.87
C GLN A 65 7.83 9.37 -2.84
N LYS A 66 7.28 10.58 -2.94
CA LYS A 66 7.50 11.64 -1.97
C LYS A 66 7.01 11.24 -0.57
N ILE A 67 5.79 10.72 -0.45
CA ILE A 67 5.23 10.27 0.83
C ILE A 67 6.09 9.16 1.46
N ALA A 68 6.48 8.15 0.68
CA ALA A 68 7.35 7.09 1.17
C ALA A 68 8.72 7.63 1.61
N GLY A 69 9.29 8.56 0.84
CA GLY A 69 10.54 9.23 1.21
C GLY A 69 10.42 10.05 2.51
N GLU A 70 9.32 10.77 2.68
CA GLU A 70 9.03 11.50 3.93
C GLU A 70 8.86 10.54 5.12
N ALA A 71 8.21 9.40 4.92
CA ALA A 71 8.07 8.39 5.96
C ALA A 71 9.43 7.83 6.39
N GLN A 72 10.30 7.49 5.43
CA GLN A 72 11.66 7.04 5.71
C GLN A 72 12.54 8.09 6.39
N GLN A 73 12.25 9.38 6.21
CA GLN A 73 12.95 10.46 6.91
C GLN A 73 12.45 10.66 8.34
N ARG A 74 11.15 10.43 8.59
CA ARG A 74 10.51 10.67 9.89
C ARG A 74 10.62 9.48 10.84
N TRP A 75 10.62 8.26 10.32
CA TRP A 75 10.62 7.03 11.08
C TRP A 75 11.75 6.09 10.64
N GLU A 76 12.30 5.34 11.59
CA GLU A 76 13.35 4.35 11.35
C GLU A 76 12.76 3.07 10.71
N ILE A 77 12.35 3.20 9.45
CA ILE A 77 11.84 2.10 8.63
C ILE A 77 12.88 1.70 7.58
N GLU A 78 13.09 0.39 7.46
CA GLU A 78 14.08 -0.21 6.57
C GLU A 78 13.52 -0.36 5.14
N ASP A 79 12.21 -0.59 5.01
CA ASP A 79 11.57 -0.75 3.71
C ASP A 79 10.08 -0.39 3.70
N VAL A 80 9.55 -0.09 2.52
CA VAL A 80 8.15 0.26 2.27
C VAL A 80 7.67 -0.33 0.95
N LEU A 81 6.47 -0.92 0.94
CA LEU A 81 5.71 -1.32 -0.24
C LEU A 81 4.41 -0.52 -0.29
N MET A 82 4.15 0.13 -1.41
CA MET A 82 2.86 0.78 -1.66
C MET A 82 2.29 0.29 -2.99
N ILE A 83 1.07 -0.23 -2.96
CA ILE A 83 0.31 -0.60 -4.16
C ILE A 83 -1.02 0.11 -4.08
N HIS A 84 -1.39 0.82 -5.14
CA HIS A 84 -2.70 1.47 -5.24
C HIS A 84 -3.39 1.10 -6.55
N ARG A 85 -4.70 0.95 -6.49
CA ARG A 85 -5.53 0.63 -7.65
C ARG A 85 -6.15 1.89 -8.27
N TYR A 86 -6.37 1.87 -9.57
CA TYR A 86 -7.13 2.86 -10.33
C TYR A 86 -8.07 2.14 -11.31
N GLY A 87 -8.99 2.87 -11.94
CA GLY A 87 -10.02 2.31 -12.82
C GLY A 87 -11.27 1.85 -12.06
N ASP A 88 -11.99 0.87 -12.62
CA ASP A 88 -13.24 0.34 -12.08
C ASP A 88 -13.03 -0.48 -10.80
N ILE A 89 -13.67 -0.08 -9.71
CA ILE A 89 -13.61 -0.72 -8.39
C ILE A 89 -15.03 -1.10 -7.95
N HIS A 90 -15.18 -2.30 -7.41
CA HIS A 90 -16.43 -2.80 -6.83
C HIS A 90 -16.27 -3.10 -5.34
N PRO A 91 -17.36 -3.17 -4.56
CA PRO A 91 -17.30 -3.56 -3.16
C PRO A 91 -16.50 -4.84 -2.93
N ASN A 92 -15.73 -4.85 -1.84
CA ASN A 92 -14.75 -5.88 -1.46
C ASN A 92 -13.45 -5.92 -2.29
N ASP A 93 -13.36 -5.19 -3.40
CA ASP A 93 -12.10 -5.08 -4.13
C ASP A 93 -11.02 -4.44 -3.26
N THR A 94 -9.82 -4.99 -3.31
CA THR A 94 -8.64 -4.34 -2.72
C THR A 94 -8.27 -3.11 -3.55
N ILE A 95 -8.21 -1.96 -2.89
CA ILE A 95 -7.80 -0.69 -3.49
C ILE A 95 -6.34 -0.40 -3.17
N VAL A 96 -5.91 -0.68 -1.94
CA VAL A 96 -4.58 -0.27 -1.47
C VAL A 96 -3.94 -1.35 -0.61
N LEU A 97 -2.64 -1.55 -0.80
CA LEU A 97 -1.76 -2.27 0.09
C LEU A 97 -0.61 -1.34 0.47
N LEU A 98 -0.44 -1.08 1.75
CA LEU A 98 0.74 -0.43 2.32
C LEU A 98 1.41 -1.40 3.26
N ALA A 99 2.73 -1.51 3.19
CA ALA A 99 3.51 -2.24 4.18
C ALA A 99 4.78 -1.45 4.52
N ALA A 100 5.06 -1.34 5.81
CA ALA A 100 6.28 -0.73 6.33
C ALA A 100 7.03 -1.75 7.20
N TRP A 101 8.32 -1.92 6.94
CA TRP A 101 9.20 -2.81 7.68
C TRP A 101 10.22 -2.01 8.47
N SER A 102 10.48 -2.41 9.71
CA SER A 102 11.46 -1.76 10.59
C SER A 102 12.05 -2.76 11.58
N ALA A 103 13.08 -2.32 12.32
CA ALA A 103 13.64 -3.11 13.40
C ALA A 103 12.64 -3.34 14.55
N HIS A 104 11.76 -2.38 14.83
CA HIS A 104 10.86 -2.40 15.98
C HIS A 104 9.45 -1.90 15.63
N ARG A 105 8.44 -2.51 16.26
CA ARG A 105 7.02 -2.29 15.92
C ARG A 105 6.58 -0.81 15.92
N GLU A 106 7.15 0.03 16.78
CA GLU A 106 6.75 1.43 16.92
C GLU A 106 6.94 2.22 15.63
N ALA A 107 8.11 2.06 14.99
CA ALA A 107 8.40 2.71 13.71
C ALA A 107 7.48 2.17 12.59
N ALA A 108 7.27 0.85 12.53
CA ALA A 108 6.37 0.25 11.55
C ALA A 108 4.92 0.72 11.70
N PHE A 109 4.40 0.88 12.93
CA PHE A 109 3.03 1.34 13.15
C PHE A 109 2.84 2.84 12.90
N SER A 110 3.88 3.64 13.15
CA SER A 110 3.79 5.10 13.07
C SER A 110 3.99 5.64 11.65
N ALA A 111 4.70 4.89 10.81
CA ALA A 111 4.99 5.23 9.42
C ALA A 111 3.80 5.05 8.49
#